data_AF-A0A7S2JQS5-F1
#
_entry.id   AF-A0A7S2JQS5-F1
#
_cell.length_a   1.000
_cell.length_b   1.000
_cell.length_c   1.000
_cell.angle_alpha   90.00
_cell.angle_beta   90.00
_cell.angle_gamma   90.00
#
_symmetry.space_group_name_H-M   'P 1'
#
loop_
_entity.id
_entity.type
_entity.pdbx_description
1 polymer ?
#
loop_
_entity_poly.entity_id
_entity_poly.type
_entity_poly.pdbx_seq_one_letter_code
_entity_poly.pdbx_strand_id
1 'polypeptide(L)'
;AASPSKSFVDGWSKESKAVDKHGKAVEQRPDLIVAGDSVICRPVICDGLGNITVPEDDALSISCILPDGTTIGLDSPSLKLIIASKGGVTSYDVRHEATRAGAHEVHFHLNGDPIKGSPVSFNVIAAVPEVKGAKLSSPTESPLFSNIPYTIKLTTFDRFGNRIPHGGLAVATRLQIVKNGSHDLTTLVPNNHTVDILDNEDGTYDINVSLI
;
A
#
# COMPACT_ATOMS: atom_id res chain seq x y z
N ALA A 1 -22.87 -27.86 17.05
CA ALA A 1 -21.58 -27.14 17.15
C ALA A 1 -21.11 -26.77 15.77
N ALA A 2 -20.43 -25.62 15.63
CA ALA A 2 -19.86 -25.17 14.37
C ALA A 2 -18.76 -26.13 13.89
N SER A 3 -18.65 -26.33 12.58
CA SER A 3 -17.77 -27.32 11.96
C SER A 3 -16.86 -26.65 10.91
N PRO A 4 -15.52 -26.76 11.05
CA PRO A 4 -14.59 -26.16 10.08
C PRO A 4 -14.72 -26.76 8.68
N SER A 5 -15.01 -28.07 8.58
CA SER A 5 -15.14 -28.78 7.31
C SER A 5 -16.39 -28.43 6.51
N LYS A 6 -17.39 -27.81 7.14
CA LYS A 6 -18.63 -27.33 6.50
C LYS A 6 -18.67 -25.81 6.35
N SER A 7 -17.90 -25.09 7.17
CA SER A 7 -17.76 -23.64 7.09
C SER A 7 -16.85 -23.25 5.91
N PHE A 8 -17.07 -22.09 5.32
CA PHE A 8 -16.33 -21.66 4.15
C PHE A 8 -16.24 -20.13 4.01
N VAL A 9 -15.28 -19.65 3.23
CA VAL A 9 -15.19 -18.27 2.78
C VAL A 9 -14.99 -18.27 1.26
N ASP A 10 -15.75 -17.43 0.55
CA ASP A 10 -15.73 -17.37 -0.91
C ASP A 10 -15.00 -16.09 -1.38
N GLY A 11 -13.68 -16.10 -1.17
CA GLY A 11 -12.80 -15.01 -1.59
C GLY A 11 -13.06 -13.68 -0.87
N TRP A 12 -12.95 -12.59 -1.64
CA TRP A 12 -13.03 -11.23 -1.15
C TRP A 12 -13.85 -10.35 -2.09
N SER A 13 -14.39 -9.28 -1.53
CA SER A 13 -14.95 -8.15 -2.25
C SER A 13 -14.21 -6.88 -1.84
N LYS A 14 -14.27 -5.84 -2.67
CA LYS A 14 -13.58 -4.58 -2.42
C LYS A 14 -14.57 -3.45 -2.25
N GLU A 15 -14.28 -2.57 -1.30
CA GLU A 15 -14.92 -1.28 -1.14
C GLU A 15 -13.85 -0.20 -1.38
N SER A 16 -13.95 0.52 -2.49
CA SER A 16 -12.95 1.55 -2.80
C SER A 16 -13.21 2.81 -1.99
N LYS A 17 -12.14 3.30 -1.36
CA LYS A 17 -12.16 4.58 -0.63
C LYS A 17 -11.57 5.73 -1.44
N ALA A 18 -11.17 5.49 -2.68
CA ALA A 18 -10.67 6.54 -3.55
C ALA A 18 -11.79 7.55 -3.82
N VAL A 19 -11.48 8.83 -3.64
CA VAL A 19 -12.40 9.94 -3.95
C VAL A 19 -11.76 10.86 -4.98
N ASP A 20 -12.57 11.48 -5.83
CA ASP A 20 -12.12 12.55 -6.72
C ASP A 20 -11.76 13.82 -5.93
N LYS A 21 -11.27 14.82 -6.65
CA LYS A 21 -11.00 16.17 -6.13
C LYS A 21 -12.22 16.87 -5.52
N HIS A 22 -13.43 16.34 -5.71
CA HIS A 22 -14.69 16.83 -5.15
C HIS A 22 -15.23 15.93 -4.02
N GLY A 23 -14.46 14.93 -3.58
CA GLY A 23 -14.84 14.03 -2.49
C GLY A 23 -15.82 12.92 -2.91
N LYS A 24 -16.12 12.77 -4.20
CA LYS A 24 -16.99 11.69 -4.70
C LYS A 24 -16.19 10.40 -4.85
N ALA A 25 -16.71 9.29 -4.33
CA ALA A 25 -16.08 7.99 -4.51
C ALA A 25 -15.87 7.68 -6.02
N VAL A 26 -14.64 7.33 -6.38
CA VAL A 26 -14.27 6.91 -7.73
C VAL A 26 -13.74 5.50 -7.65
N GLU A 27 -14.46 4.57 -8.25
CA GLU A 27 -13.95 3.24 -8.48
C GLU A 27 -13.05 3.27 -9.71
N GLN A 28 -11.75 3.52 -9.50
CA GLN A 28 -10.82 3.71 -10.61
C GLN A 28 -10.50 2.40 -11.35
N ARG A 29 -10.52 1.27 -10.64
CA ARG A 29 -10.21 -0.07 -11.19
C ARG A 29 -10.94 -1.15 -10.37
N PRO A 30 -12.01 -1.79 -10.86
CA PRO A 30 -12.74 -2.80 -10.08
C PRO A 30 -11.87 -4.05 -9.83
N ASP A 31 -11.00 -4.37 -10.79
CA ASP A 31 -10.22 -5.63 -10.78
C ASP A 31 -8.94 -5.57 -9.92
N LEU A 32 -8.55 -4.38 -9.45
CA LEU A 32 -7.32 -4.18 -8.66
C LEU A 32 -7.65 -3.62 -7.28
N ILE A 33 -6.96 -4.11 -6.26
CA ILE A 33 -7.01 -3.54 -4.91
C ILE A 33 -5.91 -2.48 -4.82
N VAL A 34 -6.28 -1.24 -4.55
CA VAL A 34 -5.33 -0.14 -4.39
C VAL A 34 -5.11 0.10 -2.90
N ALA A 35 -3.89 0.46 -2.51
CA ALA A 35 -3.59 0.82 -1.13
C ALA A 35 -4.57 1.89 -0.62
N GLY A 36 -5.21 1.61 0.52
CA GLY A 36 -6.30 2.40 1.11
C GLY A 36 -7.71 1.85 0.84
N ASP A 37 -7.89 0.91 -0.08
CA ASP A 37 -9.16 0.21 -0.26
C ASP A 37 -9.45 -0.73 0.93
N SER A 38 -10.73 -1.02 1.17
CA SER A 38 -11.14 -2.02 2.14
C SER A 38 -11.46 -3.35 1.45
N VAL A 39 -10.81 -4.41 1.91
CA VAL A 39 -11.05 -5.78 1.47
C VAL A 39 -12.00 -6.44 2.46
N ILE A 40 -13.10 -6.98 1.95
CA ILE A 40 -14.19 -7.54 2.73
C ILE A 40 -14.33 -9.02 2.41
N CYS A 41 -14.09 -9.86 3.41
CA CYS A 41 -14.26 -11.30 3.36
C CYS A 41 -15.45 -11.71 4.23
N ARG A 42 -16.31 -12.60 3.73
CA ARG A 42 -17.53 -13.02 4.42
C ARG A 42 -17.51 -14.52 4.69
N PRO A 43 -16.93 -14.98 5.81
CA PRO A 43 -17.00 -16.39 6.17
C PRO A 43 -18.44 -16.77 6.54
N VAL A 44 -18.88 -17.92 6.05
CA VAL A 44 -20.13 -18.57 6.39
C VAL A 44 -19.83 -19.72 7.34
N ILE A 45 -20.37 -19.62 8.56
CA ILE A 45 -20.16 -20.61 9.61
C ILE A 45 -21.32 -21.61 9.61
N CYS A 46 -20.97 -22.89 9.47
CA CYS A 46 -21.94 -23.99 9.37
C CYS A 46 -21.71 -25.03 10.46
N ASP A 47 -22.77 -25.73 10.86
CA ASP A 47 -22.68 -26.92 11.69
C ASP A 47 -22.20 -28.15 10.89
N GLY A 48 -22.08 -29.32 11.53
CA GLY A 48 -21.68 -30.56 10.86
C GLY A 48 -22.64 -31.05 9.77
N LEU A 49 -23.89 -30.55 9.74
CA LEU A 49 -24.92 -30.87 8.75
C LEU A 49 -24.95 -29.86 7.60
N GLY A 50 -24.21 -28.75 7.70
CA GLY A 50 -24.17 -27.69 6.69
C GLY A 50 -25.19 -26.57 6.91
N ASN A 51 -25.89 -26.55 8.04
CA ASN A 51 -26.78 -25.43 8.37
C ASN A 51 -25.98 -24.27 8.94
N ILE A 52 -26.37 -23.04 8.60
CA ILE A 52 -25.74 -21.84 9.19
C ILE A 52 -25.93 -21.87 10.71
N THR A 53 -24.83 -21.67 11.45
CA THR A 53 -24.82 -21.65 12.90
C THR A 53 -23.92 -20.54 13.42
N VAL A 54 -24.08 -20.21 14.69
CA VAL A 54 -23.16 -19.35 15.43
C VAL A 54 -22.10 -20.27 16.08
N PRO A 55 -20.79 -19.95 15.96
CA PRO A 55 -19.74 -20.65 16.68
C PRO A 55 -19.75 -20.25 18.16
N GLU A 56 -19.09 -21.03 19.00
CA GLU A 56 -18.89 -20.65 20.41
C GLU A 56 -18.00 -19.39 20.49
N ASP A 57 -18.03 -18.73 21.64
CA ASP A 57 -17.15 -17.58 21.89
C ASP A 57 -15.68 -18.00 21.68
N ASP A 58 -14.90 -17.13 21.04
CA ASP A 58 -13.49 -17.34 20.68
C ASP A 58 -13.19 -18.53 19.75
N ALA A 59 -14.19 -19.28 19.28
CA ALA A 59 -13.98 -20.40 18.36
C ALA A 59 -13.52 -19.95 16.97
N LEU A 60 -13.96 -18.78 16.50
CA LEU A 60 -13.56 -18.20 15.21
C LEU A 60 -12.37 -17.27 15.40
N SER A 61 -11.20 -17.66 14.91
CA SER A 61 -10.01 -16.82 14.89
C SER A 61 -9.69 -16.35 13.47
N ILE A 62 -9.32 -15.07 13.37
CA ILE A 62 -9.07 -14.37 12.11
C ILE A 62 -7.74 -13.66 12.23
N SER A 63 -6.86 -13.86 11.26
CA SER A 63 -5.59 -13.16 11.15
C SER A 63 -5.30 -12.80 9.70
N CYS A 64 -4.47 -11.77 9.49
CA CYS A 64 -4.02 -11.37 8.17
C CYS A 64 -2.49 -11.33 8.16
N ILE A 65 -1.89 -12.03 7.19
CA ILE A 65 -0.46 -11.94 6.89
C ILE A 65 -0.28 -10.80 5.88
N LEU A 66 0.60 -9.85 6.23
CA LEU A 66 0.95 -8.69 5.42
C LEU A 66 2.14 -9.01 4.49
N PRO A 67 2.43 -8.18 3.48
CA PRO A 67 3.48 -8.44 2.48
C PRO A 67 4.90 -8.59 3.03
N ASP A 68 5.18 -8.09 4.23
CA ASP A 68 6.47 -8.25 4.91
C ASP A 68 6.54 -9.46 5.83
N GLY A 69 5.50 -10.30 5.84
CA GLY A 69 5.36 -11.46 6.73
C GLY A 69 4.80 -11.14 8.12
N THR A 70 4.53 -9.87 8.44
CA THR A 70 3.87 -9.50 9.70
C THR A 70 2.47 -10.06 9.75
N THR A 71 2.11 -10.73 10.84
CA THR A 71 0.73 -11.20 11.07
C THR A 71 0.00 -10.25 12.00
N ILE A 72 -1.18 -9.80 11.60
CA ILE A 72 -2.08 -8.96 12.41
C ILE A 72 -3.36 -9.73 12.75
N GLY A 73 -3.90 -9.52 13.96
CA GLY A 73 -5.19 -10.04 14.39
C GLY A 73 -6.28 -8.97 14.45
N LEU A 74 -7.41 -9.31 15.06
CA LEU A 74 -8.55 -8.40 15.29
C LEU A 74 -8.25 -7.28 16.30
N ASP A 75 -7.10 -7.35 16.98
CA ASP A 75 -6.54 -6.29 17.82
C ASP A 75 -5.95 -5.13 17.00
N SER A 76 -5.60 -5.39 15.73
CA SER A 76 -5.12 -4.36 14.83
C SER A 76 -6.26 -3.45 14.34
N PRO A 77 -6.05 -2.11 14.30
CA PRO A 77 -7.07 -1.19 13.79
C PRO A 77 -7.41 -1.40 12.31
N SER A 78 -6.53 -2.05 11.54
CA SER A 78 -6.70 -2.33 10.11
C SER A 78 -7.41 -3.65 9.82
N LEU A 79 -7.82 -4.43 10.83
CA LEU A 79 -8.57 -5.67 10.64
C LEU A 79 -9.75 -5.72 11.63
N LYS A 80 -10.97 -5.71 11.12
CA LYS A 80 -12.18 -5.64 11.95
C LYS A 80 -13.15 -6.74 11.59
N LEU A 81 -13.72 -7.38 12.61
CA LEU A 81 -14.85 -8.28 12.45
C LEU A 81 -16.14 -7.54 12.81
N ILE A 82 -17.10 -7.54 11.89
CA ILE A 82 -18.44 -7.00 12.09
C ILE A 82 -19.40 -8.18 12.08
N ILE A 83 -20.12 -8.38 13.19
CA ILE A 83 -21.13 -9.42 13.34
C ILE A 83 -22.49 -8.75 13.29
N ALA A 84 -23.36 -9.21 12.40
CA ALA A 84 -24.74 -8.73 12.32
C ALA A 84 -25.71 -9.90 12.37
N SER A 85 -26.81 -9.75 13.09
CA SER A 85 -27.90 -10.75 13.10
C SER A 85 -29.17 -10.11 12.54
N LYS A 86 -29.68 -10.67 11.44
CA LYS A 86 -30.91 -10.20 10.79
C LYS A 86 -31.78 -11.39 10.40
N GLY A 87 -33.02 -11.41 10.87
CA GLY A 87 -33.99 -12.46 10.53
C GLY A 87 -33.57 -13.86 11.02
N GLY A 88 -32.83 -13.96 12.13
CA GLY A 88 -32.35 -15.23 12.66
C GLY A 88 -31.09 -15.79 11.99
N VAL A 89 -30.52 -15.07 11.03
CA VAL A 89 -29.24 -15.43 10.39
C VAL A 89 -28.16 -14.47 10.88
N THR A 90 -27.05 -15.03 11.36
CA THR A 90 -25.85 -14.28 11.75
C THR A 90 -24.86 -14.24 10.59
N SER A 91 -24.41 -13.04 10.22
CA SER A 91 -23.41 -12.80 9.18
C SER A 91 -22.14 -12.22 9.79
N TYR A 92 -21.00 -12.64 9.25
CA TYR A 92 -19.66 -12.20 9.64
C TYR A 92 -19.02 -11.44 8.49
N ASP A 93 -18.69 -10.17 8.70
CA ASP A 93 -18.00 -9.31 7.74
C ASP A 93 -16.62 -8.97 8.28
N VAL A 94 -15.58 -9.59 7.73
CA VAL A 94 -14.19 -9.27 8.05
C VAL A 94 -13.70 -8.21 7.09
N ARG A 95 -13.35 -7.04 7.62
CA ARG A 95 -12.87 -5.89 6.86
C ARG A 95 -11.40 -5.64 7.15
N HIS A 96 -10.58 -5.71 6.10
CA HIS A 96 -9.18 -5.32 6.14
C HIS A 96 -8.97 -3.99 5.41
N GLU A 97 -8.40 -3.00 6.09
CA GLU A 97 -7.94 -1.76 5.46
C GLU A 97 -6.52 -1.96 4.91
N ALA A 98 -6.45 -2.21 3.60
CA ALA A 98 -5.24 -2.64 2.93
C ALA A 98 -4.36 -1.45 2.56
N THR A 99 -3.47 -1.01 3.45
CA THR A 99 -2.60 0.16 3.21
C THR A 99 -1.23 -0.17 2.65
N ARG A 100 -0.85 -1.44 2.64
CA ARG A 100 0.47 -1.90 2.19
C ARG A 100 0.35 -2.52 0.81
N ALA A 101 1.28 -2.21 -0.09
CA ALA A 101 1.33 -2.85 -1.39
C ALA A 101 2.00 -4.23 -1.29
N GLY A 102 1.48 -5.21 -2.03
CA GLY A 102 1.97 -6.59 -2.11
C GLY A 102 0.92 -7.64 -1.78
N ALA A 103 1.38 -8.88 -1.64
CA ALA A 103 0.53 -10.04 -1.35
C ALA A 103 0.08 -10.05 0.12
N HIS A 104 -1.21 -10.26 0.32
CA HIS A 104 -1.82 -10.43 1.64
C HIS A 104 -2.57 -11.76 1.69
N GLU A 105 -2.69 -12.33 2.88
CA GLU A 105 -3.46 -13.54 3.13
C GLU A 105 -4.31 -13.37 4.38
N VAL A 106 -5.62 -13.51 4.26
CA VAL A 106 -6.51 -13.53 5.43
C VAL A 106 -6.86 -14.97 5.76
N HIS A 107 -6.49 -15.39 6.96
CA HIS A 107 -6.68 -16.72 7.50
C HIS A 107 -7.92 -16.75 8.38
N PHE A 108 -8.74 -17.77 8.19
CA PHE A 108 -9.96 -18.03 8.96
C PHE A 108 -9.86 -19.43 9.55
N HIS A 109 -9.77 -19.51 10.88
CA HIS A 109 -9.77 -20.78 11.60
C HIS A 109 -10.98 -20.88 12.51
N LEU A 110 -11.55 -22.08 12.59
CA LEU A 110 -12.65 -22.42 13.46
C LEU A 110 -12.24 -23.60 14.35
N ASN A 111 -12.21 -23.37 15.67
CA ASN A 111 -11.65 -24.31 16.66
C ASN A 111 -10.19 -24.69 16.38
N GLY A 112 -9.42 -23.77 15.79
CA GLY A 112 -8.01 -23.98 15.43
C GLY A 112 -7.80 -24.59 14.04
N ASP A 113 -8.84 -25.13 13.39
CA ASP A 113 -8.72 -25.71 12.04
C ASP A 113 -9.13 -24.70 10.96
N PRO A 114 -8.45 -24.65 9.80
CA PRO A 114 -8.82 -23.75 8.71
C PRO A 114 -10.19 -24.13 8.13
N ILE A 115 -11.03 -23.13 7.86
CA ILE A 115 -12.29 -23.35 7.11
C ILE A 115 -12.00 -23.47 5.61
N LYS A 116 -12.95 -24.01 4.85
CA LYS A 116 -12.81 -24.13 3.39
C LYS A 116 -12.63 -22.75 2.73
N GLY A 117 -11.63 -22.61 1.85
CA GLY A 117 -11.33 -21.35 1.18
C GLY A 117 -10.40 -20.41 1.96
N SER A 118 -10.01 -20.79 3.19
CA SER A 118 -8.90 -20.16 3.90
C SER A 118 -7.56 -20.79 3.48
N PRO A 119 -6.49 -20.00 3.29
CA PRO A 119 -6.46 -18.54 3.32
C PRO A 119 -7.09 -17.89 2.09
N VAL A 120 -7.62 -16.68 2.28
CA VAL A 120 -8.04 -15.80 1.18
C VAL A 120 -6.88 -14.90 0.80
N SER A 121 -6.29 -15.15 -0.37
CA SER A 121 -5.16 -14.37 -0.89
C SER A 121 -5.59 -13.25 -1.82
N PHE A 122 -4.94 -12.10 -1.74
CA PHE A 122 -5.12 -10.99 -2.65
C PHE A 122 -3.87 -10.12 -2.77
N ASN A 123 -3.77 -9.35 -3.85
CA ASN A 123 -2.63 -8.47 -4.09
C ASN A 123 -3.08 -7.00 -4.11
N VAL A 124 -2.35 -6.17 -3.37
CA VAL A 124 -2.60 -4.73 -3.26
C VAL A 124 -1.53 -4.00 -4.06
N ILE A 125 -1.92 -3.05 -4.89
CA ILE A 125 -0.98 -2.16 -5.59
C ILE A 125 -0.82 -0.85 -4.84
N ALA A 126 0.32 -0.17 -5.02
CA ALA A 126 0.53 1.16 -4.46
C ALA A 126 -0.55 2.13 -4.96
N ALA A 127 -0.94 3.07 -4.09
CA ALA A 127 -1.83 4.15 -4.46
C ALA A 127 -1.13 5.17 -5.37
N VAL A 128 -1.87 6.20 -5.78
CA VAL A 128 -1.31 7.29 -6.58
C VAL A 128 -0.09 7.91 -5.85
N PRO A 129 0.97 8.29 -6.59
CA PRO A 129 2.15 8.92 -6.01
C PRO A 129 1.81 10.16 -5.20
N GLU A 130 2.38 10.29 -4.00
CA GLU A 130 2.26 11.48 -3.17
C GLU A 130 3.58 12.26 -3.19
N VAL A 131 3.53 13.50 -3.68
CA VAL A 131 4.70 14.38 -3.79
C VAL A 131 5.42 14.56 -2.44
N LYS A 132 4.66 14.67 -1.35
CA LYS A 132 5.22 14.83 0.02
C LYS A 132 5.96 13.59 0.51
N GLY A 133 5.64 12.41 -0.01
CA GLY A 133 6.28 11.15 0.36
C GLY A 133 7.55 10.85 -0.42
N ALA A 134 7.83 11.59 -1.49
CA ALA A 134 9.02 11.36 -2.32
C ALA A 134 10.32 11.65 -1.55
N LYS A 135 11.35 10.86 -1.81
CA LYS A 135 12.66 10.94 -1.12
C LYS A 135 13.78 11.16 -2.11
N LEU A 136 14.70 12.06 -1.78
CA LEU A 136 15.95 12.27 -2.50
C LEU A 136 17.08 11.59 -1.74
N SER A 137 17.90 10.83 -2.43
CA SER A 137 19.20 10.36 -1.93
C SER A 137 20.32 11.13 -2.62
N SER A 138 21.18 11.73 -1.82
CA SER A 138 22.37 12.45 -2.29
C SER A 138 23.37 11.50 -2.96
N PRO A 139 24.30 12.04 -3.77
CA PRO A 139 25.47 11.29 -4.21
C PRO A 139 26.22 10.72 -3.01
N THR A 140 26.84 9.56 -3.17
CA THR A 140 27.64 8.91 -2.12
C THR A 140 29.00 9.57 -1.95
N GLU A 141 29.46 10.29 -2.96
CA GLU A 141 30.72 11.00 -3.00
C GLU A 141 30.71 12.21 -2.05
N SER A 142 31.79 12.37 -1.29
CA SER A 142 32.02 13.57 -0.48
C SER A 142 33.52 13.77 -0.30
N PRO A 143 34.07 14.97 -0.62
CA PRO A 143 33.39 16.15 -1.16
C PRO A 143 33.02 16.00 -2.64
N LEU A 144 32.11 16.85 -3.11
CA LEU A 144 31.75 16.99 -4.53
C LEU A 144 32.67 18.04 -5.19
N PHE A 145 33.09 17.79 -6.43
CA PHE A 145 34.01 18.63 -7.20
C PHE A 145 33.37 19.13 -8.49
N SER A 146 33.82 20.29 -8.99
CA SER A 146 33.41 20.75 -10.32
C SER A 146 33.93 19.82 -11.43
N ASN A 147 33.28 19.89 -12.58
CA ASN A 147 33.59 19.08 -13.78
C ASN A 147 33.43 17.57 -13.58
N ILE A 148 32.70 17.14 -12.53
CA ILE A 148 32.28 15.76 -12.29
C ILE A 148 30.75 15.71 -12.28
N PRO A 149 30.11 14.82 -13.07
CA PRO A 149 28.67 14.60 -12.99
C PRO A 149 28.33 13.83 -11.71
N TYR A 150 27.28 14.27 -11.03
CA TYR A 150 26.72 13.60 -9.85
C TYR A 150 25.26 13.27 -10.05
N THR A 151 24.85 12.11 -9.55
CA THR A 151 23.47 11.65 -9.65
C THR A 151 22.78 11.77 -8.29
N ILE A 152 21.69 12.54 -8.25
CA ILE A 152 20.76 12.57 -7.12
C ILE A 152 19.58 11.68 -7.51
N LYS A 153 19.30 10.65 -6.71
CA LYS A 153 18.20 9.73 -7.00
C LYS A 153 16.93 10.16 -6.27
N LEU A 154 15.87 10.42 -7.02
CA LEU A 154 14.52 10.63 -6.53
C LEU A 154 13.78 9.30 -6.52
N THR A 155 13.25 8.90 -5.37
CA THR A 155 12.36 7.73 -5.23
C THR A 155 10.97 8.18 -4.85
N THR A 156 9.96 7.71 -5.58
CA THR A 156 8.56 8.10 -5.36
C THR A 156 7.80 7.07 -4.54
N PHE A 157 6.88 7.58 -3.71
CA PHE A 157 6.07 6.78 -2.79
C PHE A 157 4.61 7.25 -2.84
N ASP A 158 3.69 6.39 -2.47
CA ASP A 158 2.30 6.78 -2.21
C ASP A 158 2.12 7.36 -0.79
N ARG A 159 0.89 7.74 -0.47
CA ARG A 159 0.54 8.31 0.85
C ARG A 159 0.71 7.38 2.05
N PHE A 160 0.85 6.07 1.80
CA PHE A 160 1.04 5.04 2.81
C PHE A 160 2.51 4.61 2.90
N GLY A 161 3.39 5.21 2.10
CA GLY A 161 4.81 4.88 2.06
C GLY A 161 5.16 3.69 1.18
N ASN A 162 4.24 3.22 0.33
CA ASN A 162 4.55 2.18 -0.65
C ASN A 162 5.35 2.76 -1.81
N ARG A 163 6.39 2.05 -2.24
CA ARG A 163 7.18 2.47 -3.42
C ARG A 163 6.33 2.36 -4.67
N ILE A 164 6.35 3.39 -5.51
CA ILE A 164 5.69 3.36 -6.81
C ILE A 164 6.50 2.47 -7.75
N PRO A 165 5.89 1.49 -8.46
CA PRO A 165 6.63 0.54 -9.29
C PRO A 165 6.80 0.98 -10.75
N HIS A 166 6.34 2.19 -11.11
CA HIS A 166 6.36 2.69 -12.48
C HIS A 166 6.75 4.17 -12.54
N GLY A 167 7.36 4.57 -13.67
CA GLY A 167 7.65 5.96 -14.01
C GLY A 167 6.46 6.73 -14.56
N GLY A 168 6.75 7.80 -15.31
CA GLY A 168 5.79 8.62 -16.06
C GLY A 168 5.30 9.86 -15.33
N LEU A 169 5.86 10.20 -14.16
CA LEU A 169 5.56 11.46 -13.51
C LEU A 169 6.33 12.61 -14.17
N ALA A 170 5.65 13.74 -14.32
CA ALA A 170 6.31 14.97 -14.74
C ALA A 170 7.17 15.51 -13.59
N VAL A 171 8.46 15.20 -13.61
CA VAL A 171 9.46 15.71 -12.66
C VAL A 171 10.17 16.91 -13.28
N ALA A 172 10.29 17.98 -12.51
CA ALA A 172 11.05 19.17 -12.88
C ALA A 172 12.07 19.49 -11.78
N THR A 173 13.22 20.01 -12.19
CA THR A 173 14.32 20.34 -11.28
C THR A 173 14.68 21.81 -11.38
N ARG A 174 15.10 22.38 -10.25
CA ARG A 174 15.66 23.72 -10.18
C ARG A 174 16.92 23.68 -9.33
N LEU A 175 18.05 24.06 -9.92
CA LEU A 175 19.29 24.26 -9.19
C LEU A 175 19.29 25.65 -8.56
N GLN A 176 19.71 25.75 -7.29
CA GLN A 176 19.79 27.01 -6.56
C GLN A 176 21.13 27.08 -5.80
N ILE A 177 21.83 28.20 -5.92
CA ILE A 177 23.01 28.50 -5.10
C ILE A 177 22.54 28.97 -3.72
N VAL A 178 23.16 28.40 -2.70
CA VAL A 178 23.15 28.96 -1.34
C VAL A 178 24.46 29.72 -1.15
N LYS A 179 24.37 31.04 -0.97
CA LYS A 179 25.54 31.91 -0.84
C LYS A 179 26.10 31.88 0.58
N ASN A 180 27.42 31.80 0.71
CA ASN A 180 28.12 31.81 2.01
C ASN A 180 28.48 33.22 2.51
N GLY A 181 27.61 34.22 2.25
CA GLY A 181 27.78 35.59 2.72
C GLY A 181 27.52 36.66 1.65
N SER A 182 27.55 37.93 2.07
CA SER A 182 27.28 39.10 1.22
C SER A 182 28.31 39.33 0.11
N HIS A 183 29.52 38.76 0.26
CA HIS A 183 30.62 38.89 -0.70
C HIS A 183 30.77 37.68 -1.62
N ASP A 184 29.86 36.71 -1.55
CA ASP A 184 29.85 35.56 -2.46
C ASP A 184 29.32 35.97 -3.85
N LEU A 185 30.25 36.10 -4.79
CA LEU A 185 30.01 36.46 -6.18
C LEU A 185 29.62 35.25 -7.05
N THR A 186 29.48 34.05 -6.47
CA THR A 186 29.06 32.85 -7.20
C THR A 186 27.66 33.06 -7.77
N THR A 187 27.51 32.79 -9.06
CA THR A 187 26.25 32.93 -9.80
C THR A 187 25.97 31.67 -10.61
N LEU A 188 24.70 31.28 -10.67
CA LEU A 188 24.22 30.20 -11.54
C LEU A 188 23.83 30.89 -12.83
N VAL A 189 24.51 30.53 -13.90
CA VAL A 189 24.19 31.00 -15.25
C VAL A 189 23.93 29.79 -16.13
N PRO A 190 23.12 29.89 -17.20
CA PRO A 190 22.77 28.72 -18.01
C PRO A 190 23.96 27.92 -18.56
N ASN A 191 25.15 28.53 -18.66
CA ASN A 191 26.34 27.92 -19.25
C ASN A 191 27.31 27.29 -18.24
N ASN A 192 27.04 27.34 -16.92
CA ASN A 192 27.95 26.82 -15.90
C ASN A 192 27.43 25.58 -15.17
N HIS A 193 26.32 25.02 -15.63
CA HIS A 193 25.77 23.79 -15.09
C HIS A 193 24.89 23.10 -16.13
N THR A 194 24.72 21.79 -15.96
CA THR A 194 23.68 21.02 -16.64
C THR A 194 22.89 20.23 -15.59
N VAL A 195 21.59 20.08 -15.85
CA VAL A 195 20.71 19.22 -15.06
C VAL A 195 19.85 18.43 -16.02
N ASP A 196 20.00 17.12 -16.00
CA ASP A 196 19.21 16.18 -16.79
C ASP A 196 18.46 15.24 -15.87
N ILE A 197 17.20 14.95 -16.20
CA ILE A 197 16.36 14.02 -15.45
C ILE A 197 16.14 12.79 -16.32
N LEU A 198 16.50 11.63 -15.81
CA LEU A 198 16.21 10.33 -16.42
C LEU A 198 15.13 9.64 -15.59
N ASP A 199 14.03 9.28 -16.24
CA ASP A 199 13.03 8.37 -15.65
C ASP A 199 13.50 6.93 -15.85
N ASN A 200 13.66 6.18 -14.76
CA ASN A 200 14.08 4.78 -14.80
C ASN A 200 12.90 3.81 -15.03
N GLU A 201 11.69 4.34 -15.26
CA GLU A 201 10.43 3.62 -15.48
C GLU A 201 10.00 2.71 -14.32
N ASP A 202 10.68 2.80 -13.18
CA ASP A 202 10.48 1.93 -12.02
C ASP A 202 10.02 2.71 -10.78
N GLY A 203 9.62 3.98 -10.95
CA GLY A 203 9.27 4.91 -9.88
C GLY A 203 10.47 5.65 -9.27
N THR A 204 11.67 5.47 -9.83
CA THR A 204 12.84 6.29 -9.53
C THR A 204 13.24 7.18 -10.71
N TYR A 205 13.86 8.31 -10.38
CA TYR A 205 14.37 9.27 -11.35
C TYR A 205 15.79 9.66 -10.96
N ASP A 206 16.70 9.58 -11.92
CA ASP A 206 18.08 10.00 -11.74
C ASP A 206 18.24 11.45 -12.21
N ILE A 207 18.55 12.33 -11.28
CA ILE A 207 18.81 13.75 -11.52
C ILE A 207 20.33 13.91 -11.64
N ASN A 208 20.81 14.00 -12.86
CA ASN A 208 22.22 14.14 -13.18
C ASN A 208 22.58 15.62 -13.20
N VAL A 209 23.48 16.03 -12.30
CA VAL A 209 23.92 17.42 -12.15
C VAL A 209 25.41 17.50 -12.46
N SER A 210 25.80 18.42 -13.35
CA SER A 210 27.21 18.75 -13.57
C SER A 210 27.40 20.25 -13.37
N LEU A 211 28.43 20.62 -12.62
CA LEU A 211 28.91 22.00 -12.52
C LEU A 211 30.13 22.14 -13.42
N ILE A 212 30.13 23.15 -14.29
CA ILE A 212 31.18 23.40 -15.28
C ILE A 212 32.11 24.49 -14.76
#